data_AF-A0A960UP49-F1
#
_entry.id   AF-A0A960UP49-F1
#
_cell.length_a   1.000
_cell.length_b   1.000
_cell.length_c   1.000
_cell.angle_alpha   90.00
_cell.angle_beta   90.00
_cell.angle_gamma   90.00
#
_symmetry.space_group_name_H-M   'P 1'
#
loop_
_entity.id
_entity.type
_entity.pdbx_description
1 polymer ?
#
loop_
_entity_poly.entity_id
_entity_poly.type
_entity_poly.pdbx_seq_one_letter_code
_entity_poly.pdbx_strand_id
1 'polypeptide(L)'
;MNTSKIALGLILMASLITAQCGGKKDLSKYDATCKKVLKCDKSMSEIQNNPQLPADVNLEEQCQKSLVTLEQKAPDALPKVQACIENTACEELNFATCLATAQGELMKNIPGAEGLPQ
;
A
#
# COMPACT_ATOMS: atom_id res chain seq x y z
N MET A 1 4.78 -49.26 17.75
CA MET A 1 5.88 -48.78 18.62
C MET A 1 7.04 -48.35 17.73
N ASN A 2 7.45 -47.08 17.87
CA ASN A 2 8.81 -46.53 17.75
C ASN A 2 9.62 -46.76 16.45
N THR A 3 10.32 -45.81 15.83
CA THR A 3 10.54 -44.34 15.94
C THR A 3 11.55 -43.99 14.82
N SER A 4 11.82 -42.68 14.65
CA SER A 4 12.96 -42.06 13.92
C SER A 4 12.62 -41.64 12.49
N LYS A 5 12.24 -40.38 12.21
CA LYS A 5 12.96 -39.09 12.37
C LYS A 5 14.38 -39.10 11.80
N ILE A 6 14.51 -38.81 10.51
CA ILE A 6 15.72 -38.28 9.84
C ILE A 6 15.19 -37.19 8.89
N ALA A 7 15.21 -35.94 9.35
CA ALA A 7 16.16 -34.90 8.94
C ALA A 7 15.92 -34.43 7.50
N LEU A 8 15.25 -33.29 7.33
CA LEU A 8 15.92 -32.00 7.07
C LEU A 8 17.03 -32.14 6.01
N GLY A 9 16.63 -32.01 4.74
CA GLY A 9 17.55 -31.73 3.65
C GLY A 9 17.09 -30.46 2.94
N LEU A 10 17.76 -29.35 3.22
CA LEU A 10 17.65 -28.11 2.47
C LEU A 10 17.88 -28.38 0.98
N ILE A 11 16.95 -27.96 0.14
CA ILE A 11 17.25 -27.61 -1.25
C ILE A 11 16.97 -26.12 -1.40
N LEU A 12 18.04 -25.37 -1.16
CA LEU A 12 18.22 -23.96 -1.46
C LEU A 12 18.40 -23.78 -2.96
N MET A 13 17.84 -22.68 -3.46
CA MET A 13 18.23 -21.95 -4.67
C MET A 13 18.01 -22.63 -6.03
N ALA A 14 17.01 -22.13 -6.76
CA ALA A 14 17.25 -21.44 -8.05
C ALA A 14 15.91 -21.08 -8.71
N SER A 15 15.49 -19.82 -8.56
CA SER A 15 14.64 -19.14 -9.56
C SER A 15 14.84 -17.63 -9.43
N LEU A 16 16.10 -17.19 -9.47
CA LEU A 16 16.45 -15.88 -10.02
C LEU A 16 16.22 -15.97 -11.52
N ILE A 17 14.98 -15.83 -11.96
CA ILE A 17 14.62 -15.76 -13.38
C ILE A 17 13.91 -14.42 -13.59
N THR A 18 14.65 -13.53 -14.27
CA THR A 18 14.17 -12.35 -15.01
C THR A 18 13.82 -11.09 -14.22
N ALA A 19 14.86 -10.43 -13.72
CA ALA A 19 14.96 -8.98 -13.82
C ALA A 19 15.03 -8.58 -15.31
N GLN A 20 13.89 -8.56 -15.99
CA GLN A 20 13.62 -7.87 -17.27
C GLN A 20 12.13 -8.03 -17.59
N CYS A 21 11.30 -7.33 -16.85
CA CYS A 21 9.89 -7.14 -17.18
C CYS A 21 9.50 -5.78 -16.59
N GLY A 22 9.03 -4.87 -17.43
CA GLY A 22 8.16 -3.77 -16.97
C GLY A 22 6.87 -4.39 -16.47
N GLY A 23 6.95 -5.10 -15.34
CA GLY A 23 5.84 -5.82 -14.75
C GLY A 23 4.75 -4.82 -14.45
N LYS A 24 3.56 -5.02 -15.03
CA LYS A 24 2.35 -4.37 -14.55
C LYS A 24 2.34 -4.54 -13.04
N LYS A 25 2.43 -3.43 -12.32
CA LYS A 25 2.44 -3.44 -10.86
C LYS A 25 1.15 -4.10 -10.43
N ASP A 26 1.27 -5.12 -9.58
CA ASP A 26 0.11 -5.86 -9.12
C ASP A 26 -0.68 -4.97 -8.16
N LEU A 27 -1.68 -4.27 -8.70
CA LEU A 27 -2.59 -3.42 -7.93
C LEU A 27 -3.48 -4.27 -7.01
N SER A 28 -3.73 -5.52 -7.40
CA SER A 28 -4.71 -6.41 -6.75
C SER A 28 -4.32 -6.80 -5.33
N LYS A 29 -3.03 -6.72 -4.99
CA LYS A 29 -2.56 -6.99 -3.62
C LYS A 29 -3.11 -6.01 -2.58
N TYR A 30 -3.60 -4.85 -3.01
CA TYR A 30 -4.18 -3.84 -2.14
C TYR A 30 -5.72 -3.78 -2.22
N ASP A 31 -6.37 -4.70 -2.94
CA ASP A 31 -7.84 -4.77 -3.06
C ASP A 31 -8.53 -4.72 -1.70
N ALA A 32 -8.14 -5.60 -0.77
CA ALA A 32 -8.80 -5.70 0.54
C ALA A 32 -8.63 -4.40 1.36
N THR A 33 -7.43 -3.84 1.37
CA THR A 33 -7.13 -2.56 2.03
C THR A 33 -7.97 -1.43 1.44
N CYS A 34 -8.01 -1.32 0.11
CA CYS A 34 -8.72 -0.23 -0.56
C CYS A 34 -10.24 -0.38 -0.55
N LYS A 35 -10.77 -1.61 -0.54
CA LYS A 35 -12.20 -1.86 -0.28
C LYS A 35 -12.59 -1.44 1.14
N LYS A 36 -11.74 -1.69 2.14
CA LYS A 36 -11.96 -1.19 3.51
C LYS A 36 -11.97 0.35 3.52
N VAL A 37 -10.98 0.98 2.89
CA VAL A 37 -10.90 2.45 2.78
C VAL A 37 -12.16 3.02 2.15
N LEU A 38 -12.57 2.54 0.97
CA LEU A 38 -13.78 3.05 0.30
C LEU A 38 -15.05 2.86 1.12
N LYS A 39 -15.15 1.77 1.88
CA LYS A 39 -16.30 1.48 2.72
C LYS A 39 -16.35 2.35 3.99
N CYS A 40 -15.19 2.63 4.59
CA CYS A 40 -15.09 3.22 5.92
C CYS A 40 -14.75 4.71 5.92
N ASP A 41 -13.94 5.16 4.96
CA ASP A 41 -13.55 6.56 4.87
C ASP A 41 -14.69 7.39 4.31
N LYS A 42 -15.32 8.18 5.19
CA LYS A 42 -16.41 9.09 4.81
C LYS A 42 -15.98 10.06 3.72
N SER A 43 -14.74 10.54 3.73
CA SER A 43 -14.23 11.45 2.71
C SER A 43 -14.14 10.79 1.33
N MET A 44 -13.78 9.51 1.28
CA MET A 44 -13.77 8.75 0.02
C MET A 44 -15.19 8.52 -0.52
N SER A 45 -16.14 8.24 0.37
CA SER A 45 -17.56 8.14 0.00
C SER A 45 -18.11 9.49 -0.50
N GLU A 46 -17.77 10.59 0.15
CA GLU A 46 -18.14 11.94 -0.29
C GLU A 46 -17.57 12.28 -1.67
N ILE A 47 -16.30 11.92 -1.94
CA ILE A 47 -15.68 12.08 -3.25
C ILE A 47 -16.40 11.21 -4.29
N GLN A 48 -16.72 9.94 -3.97
CA GLN A 48 -17.40 9.03 -4.87
C GLN A 48 -18.77 9.53 -5.30
N ASN A 49 -19.48 10.20 -4.38
CA ASN A 49 -20.80 10.77 -4.63
C ASN A 49 -20.76 12.19 -5.18
N ASN A 50 -19.57 12.76 -5.42
CA ASN A 50 -19.45 14.10 -5.98
C ASN A 50 -19.84 14.10 -7.46
N PRO A 51 -20.88 14.85 -7.87
CA PRO A 51 -21.33 14.90 -9.27
C PRO A 51 -20.30 15.54 -10.23
N GLN A 52 -19.26 16.19 -9.69
CA GLN A 52 -18.15 16.75 -10.47
C GLN A 52 -16.99 15.76 -10.64
N LEU A 53 -17.05 14.58 -10.02
CA LEU A 53 -16.03 13.56 -10.20
C LEU A 53 -16.10 13.04 -11.66
N PRO A 54 -15.00 13.08 -12.43
CA PRO A 54 -15.00 12.53 -13.78
C PRO A 54 -15.36 11.04 -13.78
N ALA A 55 -16.18 10.61 -14.75
CA ALA A 55 -16.74 9.26 -14.80
C ALA A 55 -15.69 8.15 -14.96
N ASP A 56 -14.47 8.49 -15.39
CA ASP A 56 -13.32 7.60 -15.53
C ASP A 56 -12.50 7.45 -14.23
N VAL A 57 -12.81 8.20 -13.17
CA VAL A 57 -12.12 8.08 -11.90
C VAL A 57 -12.62 6.87 -11.13
N ASN A 58 -11.77 5.85 -11.06
CA ASN A 58 -11.93 4.72 -10.14
C ASN A 58 -11.16 4.99 -8.84
N LEU A 59 -11.89 5.30 -7.76
CA LEU A 59 -11.28 5.61 -6.46
C LEU A 59 -10.60 4.39 -5.81
N GLU A 60 -11.03 3.17 -6.11
CA GLU A 60 -10.35 1.95 -5.65
C GLU A 60 -8.96 1.87 -6.28
N GLU A 61 -8.90 2.07 -7.60
CA GLU A 61 -7.65 2.05 -8.34
C GLU A 61 -6.71 3.18 -7.90
N GLN A 62 -7.25 4.37 -7.57
CA GLN A 62 -6.44 5.48 -7.04
C GLN A 62 -5.85 5.17 -5.65
N CYS A 63 -6.62 4.53 -4.78
CA CYS A 63 -6.12 4.02 -3.51
C CYS A 63 -4.98 3.01 -3.72
N GLN A 64 -5.18 2.03 -4.62
CA GLN A 64 -4.18 1.00 -4.93
C GLN A 64 -2.90 1.63 -5.49
N LYS A 65 -3.03 2.57 -6.44
CA LYS A 65 -1.89 3.32 -7.00
C LYS A 65 -1.13 4.10 -5.95
N SER A 66 -1.83 4.67 -4.96
CA SER A 66 -1.20 5.38 -3.84
C SER A 66 -0.36 4.44 -2.98
N LEU A 67 -0.88 3.26 -2.63
CA LEU A 67 -0.15 2.26 -1.85
C LEU A 67 1.02 1.63 -2.62
N VAL A 68 0.86 1.39 -3.93
CA VAL A 68 1.95 0.97 -4.81
C VAL A 68 3.04 2.04 -4.90
N THR A 69 2.68 3.32 -5.00
CA THR A 69 3.65 4.41 -5.01
C THR A 69 4.38 4.50 -3.68
N LEU A 70 3.66 4.31 -2.58
CA LEU A 70 4.22 4.29 -1.24
C LEU A 70 5.24 3.16 -1.07
N GLU A 71 4.90 1.94 -1.48
CA GLU A 71 5.81 0.80 -1.46
C GLU A 71 7.13 1.08 -2.20
N GLN A 72 7.05 1.80 -3.32
CA GLN A 72 8.22 2.09 -4.15
C GLN A 72 9.09 3.22 -3.59
N LYS A 73 8.46 4.23 -3.00
CA LYS A 73 9.14 5.46 -2.57
C LYS A 73 9.44 5.52 -1.09
N ALA A 74 8.70 4.78 -0.27
CA ALA A 74 8.88 4.69 1.17
C ALA A 74 8.40 3.30 1.66
N PRO A 75 9.11 2.22 1.27
CA PRO A 75 8.75 0.85 1.64
C PRO A 75 8.63 0.66 3.16
N ASP A 76 9.43 1.36 3.95
CA ASP A 76 9.43 1.28 5.42
C ASP A 76 8.18 1.95 6.05
N ALA A 77 7.54 2.86 5.32
CA ALA A 77 6.30 3.50 5.76
C ALA A 77 5.05 2.69 5.40
N LEU A 78 5.10 1.85 4.34
CA LEU A 78 3.95 1.05 3.91
C LEU A 78 3.34 0.20 5.04
N PRO A 79 4.12 -0.57 5.83
CA PRO A 79 3.57 -1.34 6.94
C PRO A 79 2.85 -0.47 7.98
N LYS A 80 3.34 0.75 8.24
CA LYS A 80 2.73 1.70 9.19
C LYS A 80 1.37 2.20 8.67
N VAL A 81 1.29 2.50 7.37
CA VAL A 81 0.04 2.91 6.72
C VAL A 81 -0.97 1.76 6.72
N GLN A 82 -0.55 0.55 6.34
CA GLN A 82 -1.43 -0.63 6.36
C GLN A 82 -1.93 -0.92 7.79
N ALA A 83 -1.03 -0.88 8.78
CA ALA A 83 -1.42 -1.05 10.19
C ALA A 83 -2.38 0.03 10.67
N CYS A 84 -2.20 1.29 10.24
CA CYS A 84 -3.16 2.37 10.53
C CYS A 84 -4.54 2.03 9.95
N ILE A 85 -4.62 1.64 8.68
CA ILE A 85 -5.87 1.29 8.01
C ILE A 85 -6.53 0.08 8.67
N GLU A 86 -5.77 -0.96 9.01
CA GLU A 86 -6.28 -2.20 9.59
C GLU A 86 -6.80 -2.02 11.03
N ASN A 87 -6.06 -1.27 11.85
CA ASN A 87 -6.39 -1.12 13.28
C ASN A 87 -7.36 0.04 13.58
N THR A 88 -7.55 0.97 12.65
CA THR A 88 -8.52 2.06 12.83
C THR A 88 -9.95 1.53 12.65
N ALA A 89 -10.82 1.91 13.59
CA ALA A 89 -12.26 1.62 13.52
C ALA A 89 -12.87 2.28 12.28
N CYS A 90 -13.88 1.64 11.69
CA CYS A 90 -14.45 2.09 10.41
C CYS A 90 -14.98 3.54 10.49
N GLU A 91 -15.52 3.95 11.63
CA GLU A 91 -16.10 5.30 11.85
C GLU A 91 -15.06 6.42 11.92
N GLU A 92 -13.81 6.06 12.23
CA GLU A 92 -12.67 6.96 12.43
C GLU A 92 -11.64 6.87 11.29
N LEU A 93 -11.83 5.95 10.36
CA LEU A 93 -10.88 5.69 9.30
C LEU A 93 -10.83 6.88 8.33
N ASN A 94 -9.64 7.48 8.22
CA ASN A 94 -9.32 8.47 7.20
C ASN A 94 -8.01 8.06 6.51
N PHE A 95 -8.10 7.78 5.22
CA PHE A 95 -6.98 7.30 4.43
C PHE A 95 -5.87 8.34 4.31
N ALA A 96 -6.22 9.62 4.17
CA ALA A 96 -5.23 10.70 4.13
C ALA A 96 -4.48 10.84 5.46
N THR A 97 -5.15 10.65 6.60
CA THR A 97 -4.50 10.61 7.92
C THR A 97 -3.55 9.43 8.04
N CYS A 98 -3.95 8.23 7.59
CA CYS A 98 -3.04 7.09 7.57
C CYS A 98 -1.84 7.33 6.64
N LEU A 99 -2.03 7.97 5.48
CA LEU A 99 -0.92 8.34 4.60
C LEU A 99 -0.03 9.44 5.18
N ALA A 100 -0.53 10.30 6.08
CA ALA A 100 0.26 11.36 6.70
C ALA A 100 1.45 10.80 7.50
N THR A 101 1.33 9.59 8.06
CA THR A 101 2.46 8.93 8.74
C THR A 101 3.62 8.61 7.79
N ALA A 102 3.33 8.51 6.50
CA ALA A 102 4.32 8.27 5.46
C ALA A 102 4.84 9.53 4.78
N GLN A 103 4.20 10.70 4.96
CA GLN A 103 4.61 11.94 4.27
C GLN A 103 6.07 12.30 4.56
N GLY A 104 6.51 12.16 5.81
CA GLY A 104 7.89 12.45 6.19
C GLY A 104 8.91 11.53 5.52
N GLU A 105 8.55 10.28 5.21
CA GLU A 105 9.43 9.36 4.47
C GLU A 105 9.34 9.56 2.96
N LEU A 106 8.15 9.88 2.44
CA LEU A 106 7.96 10.23 1.03
C LEU A 106 8.76 11.49 0.65
N MET A 107 8.76 12.52 1.51
CA MET A 107 9.52 13.75 1.28
C MET A 107 11.03 13.53 1.22
N LYS A 108 11.58 12.58 2.00
CA LYS A 108 13.02 12.24 1.96
C LYS A 108 13.45 11.63 0.63
N ASN A 109 12.51 11.04 -0.11
CA ASN A 109 12.76 10.35 -1.37
C ASN A 109 12.33 11.17 -2.60
N ILE A 110 12.02 12.46 -2.43
CA ILE A 110 11.83 13.41 -3.54
C ILE A 110 13.17 14.08 -3.85
N PRO A 111 13.78 13.84 -5.02
CA PRO A 111 15.00 14.53 -5.43
C PRO A 111 14.76 16.04 -5.44
N GLY A 112 15.56 16.80 -4.67
CA GLY A 112 15.46 18.26 -4.57
C GLY A 112 14.60 18.80 -3.41
N ALA A 113 14.05 17.95 -2.54
CA ALA A 113 13.37 18.39 -1.31
C ALA A 113 14.34 18.79 -0.17
N GLU A 114 15.64 18.54 -0.34
CA GLU A 114 16.74 18.94 0.57
C GLU A 114 17.03 20.46 0.52
N GLY A 115 16.00 21.30 0.62
CA GLY A 115 16.20 22.75 0.48
C GLY A 115 15.01 23.66 0.76
N LEU A 116 13.87 23.15 1.22
CA LEU A 116 12.80 24.02 1.70
C LEU A 116 13.01 24.27 3.20
N PRO A 117 13.32 25.52 3.62
CA PRO A 117 13.42 25.84 5.03
C PRO A 117 12.07 25.59 5.72
N GLN A 118 12.15 25.04 6.94
CA GLN A 118 11.04 24.96 7.89
C GLN A 118 10.50 26.34 8.24
#